data_AF-A0A1G1Z6S4-F1
#
_entry.id   AF-A0A1G1Z6S4-F1
#
_cell.length_a   1.000
_cell.length_b   1.000
_cell.length_c   1.000
_cell.angle_alpha   90.00
_cell.angle_beta   90.00
_cell.angle_gamma   90.00
#
_symmetry.space_group_name_H-M   'P 1'
#
loop_
_entity.id
_entity.type
_entity.pdbx_description
1 polymer ?
#
loop_
_entity_poly.entity_id
_entity_poly.type
_entity_poly.pdbx_seq_one_letter_code
_entity_poly.pdbx_strand_id
1 'polypeptide(L)'
;MNDRLGALSGYAWNDGIGWISFSCDQTAVGGSNTCSTSNYGVNIDSETSEFMGYAWNDSIGWISFNCLDEGICDVSSYRVKTAWSSDILALDGYLISKTIDTGEAGGAAFNYILWRGDLGQTGNTVKFQLATSNCLNGAIDSTTAGDGAACNESIGWGGSKASGDGAFLGSGGTSVGYYEPNGPGIPAVIDALNHNNKRYYRYKMFLDRPTGNTISPVVEDVVVNWSP
;
A
#
# COMPACT_ATOMS: atom_id res chain seq x y z
N MET A 1 -15.82 -19.94 1.77
CA MET A 1 -14.56 -19.35 2.25
C MET A 1 -13.50 -19.52 1.17
N ASN A 2 -12.75 -18.47 0.88
CA ASN A 2 -11.56 -18.51 0.03
C ASN A 2 -10.39 -19.12 0.83
N ASP A 3 -9.64 -20.05 0.23
CA ASP A 3 -8.48 -20.71 0.82
C ASP A 3 -7.19 -19.85 0.84
N ARG A 4 -7.28 -18.58 0.42
CA ARG A 4 -6.18 -17.61 0.23
C ARG A 4 -5.29 -17.88 -0.98
N LEU A 5 -5.62 -18.87 -1.79
CA LEU A 5 -5.02 -19.13 -3.10
C LEU A 5 -6.02 -18.91 -4.24
N GLY A 6 -7.28 -18.63 -3.92
CA GLY A 6 -8.33 -18.24 -4.86
C GLY A 6 -9.47 -19.25 -4.93
N ALA A 7 -9.26 -20.46 -4.42
CA ALA A 7 -10.27 -21.50 -4.47
C ALA A 7 -11.34 -21.23 -3.41
N LEU A 8 -12.61 -21.25 -3.84
CA LEU A 8 -13.75 -21.09 -2.96
C LEU A 8 -14.25 -22.46 -2.51
N SER A 9 -14.56 -22.56 -1.23
CA SER A 9 -15.29 -23.69 -0.63
C SER A 9 -16.53 -23.18 0.11
N GLY A 10 -17.41 -24.08 0.51
CA GLY A 10 -18.61 -23.76 1.27
C GLY A 10 -19.85 -23.53 0.41
N TYR A 11 -20.87 -22.98 1.07
CA TYR A 11 -22.20 -22.81 0.51
C TYR A 11 -22.73 -21.38 0.74
N ALA A 12 -23.58 -20.93 -0.17
CA ALA A 12 -24.47 -19.78 0.03
C ALA A 12 -25.93 -20.23 0.11
N TRP A 13 -26.75 -19.51 0.85
CA TRP A 13 -28.18 -19.79 0.99
C TRP A 13 -29.03 -18.76 0.26
N ASN A 14 -30.07 -19.21 -0.44
CA ASN A 14 -31.14 -18.39 -0.98
C ASN A 14 -32.49 -19.03 -0.65
N ASP A 15 -33.47 -18.24 -0.21
CA ASP A 15 -34.78 -18.75 0.20
C ASP A 15 -35.63 -19.34 -0.94
N GLY A 16 -35.35 -18.95 -2.19
CA GLY A 16 -36.09 -19.41 -3.37
C GLY A 16 -35.50 -20.62 -4.07
N ILE A 17 -34.17 -20.79 -4.04
CA ILE A 17 -33.46 -21.86 -4.77
C ILE A 17 -32.62 -22.78 -3.87
N GLY A 18 -32.51 -22.47 -2.58
CA GLY A 18 -31.79 -23.28 -1.60
C GLY A 18 -30.27 -23.05 -1.60
N TRP A 19 -29.53 -24.12 -1.30
CA TRP A 19 -28.07 -24.08 -1.16
C TRP A 19 -27.36 -24.02 -2.50
N ILE A 20 -26.39 -23.12 -2.60
CA ILE A 20 -25.47 -23.01 -3.73
C ILE A 20 -24.10 -23.48 -3.25
N SER A 21 -23.56 -24.53 -3.86
CA SER A 21 -22.25 -25.10 -3.57
C SER A 21 -21.17 -24.48 -4.46
N PHE A 22 -20.10 -23.98 -3.87
CA PHE A 22 -18.98 -23.37 -4.62
C PHE A 22 -17.86 -24.36 -4.99
N SER A 23 -17.89 -25.59 -4.49
CA SER A 23 -16.86 -26.60 -4.76
C SER A 23 -17.41 -28.03 -4.56
N CYS A 24 -16.87 -28.97 -5.33
CA CYS A 24 -17.08 -30.39 -5.10
C CYS A 24 -16.39 -30.89 -3.83
N ASP A 25 -15.36 -30.19 -3.35
CA ASP A 25 -14.67 -30.45 -2.10
C ASP A 25 -15.16 -29.49 -1.01
N GLN A 26 -15.93 -30.04 -0.07
CA GLN A 26 -16.52 -29.30 1.03
C GLN A 26 -15.88 -29.65 2.38
N THR A 27 -14.77 -30.39 2.38
CA THR A 27 -14.11 -30.86 3.62
C THR A 27 -13.64 -29.71 4.50
N ALA A 28 -13.21 -28.59 3.91
CA ALA A 28 -12.78 -27.39 4.62
C ALA A 28 -13.89 -26.71 5.45
N VAL A 29 -15.16 -27.01 5.17
CA VAL A 29 -16.33 -26.47 5.90
C VAL A 29 -17.14 -27.56 6.60
N GLY A 30 -16.57 -28.76 6.77
CA GLY A 30 -17.24 -29.90 7.41
C GLY A 30 -18.22 -30.68 6.53
N GLY A 31 -18.18 -30.47 5.21
CA GLY A 31 -18.94 -31.25 4.22
C GLY A 31 -18.14 -32.42 3.63
N SER A 32 -18.71 -33.07 2.61
CA SER A 32 -18.09 -34.19 1.88
C SER A 32 -17.26 -33.74 0.68
N ASN A 33 -16.28 -34.55 0.27
CA ASN A 33 -15.60 -34.41 -1.02
C ASN A 33 -16.27 -35.33 -2.06
N THR A 34 -16.83 -34.72 -3.10
CA THR A 34 -17.53 -35.38 -4.22
C THR A 34 -16.83 -35.15 -5.56
N CYS A 35 -15.59 -34.64 -5.56
CA CYS A 35 -14.85 -34.31 -6.79
C CYS A 35 -14.56 -35.52 -7.68
N SER A 36 -14.63 -36.74 -7.12
CA SER A 36 -14.50 -37.99 -7.89
C SER A 36 -15.72 -38.28 -8.77
N THR A 37 -16.90 -37.75 -8.44
CA THR A 37 -18.14 -37.94 -9.20
C THR A 37 -18.50 -36.72 -10.04
N SER A 38 -18.25 -35.51 -9.53
CA SER A 38 -18.42 -34.27 -10.27
C SER A 38 -17.35 -33.27 -9.85
N ASN A 39 -16.36 -33.07 -10.72
CA ASN A 39 -15.24 -32.17 -10.44
C ASN A 39 -15.62 -30.73 -10.85
N TYR A 40 -15.97 -29.90 -9.88
CA TYR A 40 -16.31 -28.50 -10.09
C TYR A 40 -15.80 -27.63 -8.95
N GLY A 41 -15.62 -26.35 -9.24
CA GLY A 41 -15.30 -25.36 -8.24
C GLY A 41 -15.25 -23.97 -8.83
N VAL A 42 -15.41 -22.98 -7.95
CA VAL A 42 -15.22 -21.58 -8.26
C VAL A 42 -13.86 -21.14 -7.75
N ASN A 43 -13.08 -20.53 -8.63
CA ASN A 43 -11.78 -19.96 -8.31
C ASN A 43 -11.76 -18.47 -8.65
N ILE A 44 -11.03 -17.66 -7.91
CA ILE A 44 -10.75 -16.29 -8.31
C ILE A 44 -9.40 -16.28 -9.03
N ASP A 45 -9.41 -15.92 -10.31
CA ASP A 45 -8.20 -15.65 -11.09
C ASP A 45 -7.47 -14.48 -10.45
N SER A 46 -6.22 -14.72 -10.11
CA SER A 46 -5.46 -13.79 -9.30
C SER A 46 -4.85 -12.63 -10.06
N GLU A 47 -4.68 -12.75 -11.37
CA GLU A 47 -4.15 -11.68 -12.22
C GLU A 47 -5.26 -10.67 -12.55
N THR A 48 -6.47 -11.17 -12.75
CA THR A 48 -7.62 -10.38 -13.19
C THR A 48 -8.60 -10.01 -12.08
N SER A 49 -8.48 -10.66 -10.92
CA SER A 49 -9.41 -10.62 -9.78
C SER A 49 -10.84 -11.03 -10.15
N GLU A 50 -10.98 -11.85 -11.20
CA GLU A 50 -12.26 -12.32 -11.74
C GLU A 50 -12.58 -13.72 -11.21
N PHE A 51 -13.85 -13.96 -10.89
CA PHE A 51 -14.32 -15.30 -10.57
C PHE A 51 -14.36 -16.14 -11.86
N MET A 52 -13.93 -17.39 -11.78
CA MET A 52 -13.87 -18.37 -12.85
C MET A 52 -14.45 -19.70 -12.37
N GLY A 53 -14.94 -20.51 -13.31
CA GLY A 53 -15.53 -21.81 -13.02
C GLY A 53 -16.99 -21.72 -12.59
N TYR A 54 -17.50 -22.83 -12.04
CA TYR A 54 -18.94 -23.03 -11.86
C TYR A 54 -19.28 -23.39 -10.41
N ALA A 55 -20.35 -22.77 -9.90
CA ALA A 55 -21.05 -23.22 -8.71
C ALA A 55 -22.23 -24.13 -9.11
N TRP A 56 -22.72 -24.91 -8.15
CA TRP A 56 -23.82 -25.85 -8.35
C TRP A 56 -25.00 -25.57 -7.41
N ASN A 57 -26.20 -25.69 -7.93
CA ASN A 57 -27.43 -25.72 -7.16
C ASN A 57 -28.35 -26.84 -7.68
N ASP A 58 -28.98 -27.59 -6.78
CA ASP A 58 -29.81 -28.75 -7.15
C ASP A 58 -31.10 -28.38 -7.89
N SER A 59 -31.57 -27.13 -7.77
CA SER A 59 -32.81 -26.66 -8.39
C SER A 59 -32.59 -25.95 -9.73
N ILE A 60 -31.54 -25.14 -9.85
CA ILE A 60 -31.26 -24.33 -11.05
C ILE A 60 -30.04 -24.79 -11.86
N GLY A 61 -29.25 -25.74 -11.33
CA GLY A 61 -28.09 -26.30 -12.01
C GLY A 61 -26.83 -25.45 -11.86
N TRP A 62 -26.03 -25.42 -12.93
CA TRP A 62 -24.74 -24.73 -12.99
C TRP A 62 -24.90 -23.21 -12.99
N ILE A 63 -24.04 -22.53 -12.24
CA ILE A 63 -23.99 -21.08 -12.15
C ILE A 63 -22.58 -20.64 -12.54
N SER A 64 -22.46 -19.89 -13.63
CA SER A 64 -21.21 -19.25 -14.07
C SER A 64 -21.12 -17.81 -13.55
N PHE A 65 -19.89 -17.39 -13.26
CA PHE A 65 -19.58 -16.02 -12.82
C PHE A 65 -18.81 -15.21 -13.87
N ASN A 66 -18.39 -15.84 -14.96
CA ASN A 66 -17.70 -15.20 -16.06
C ASN A 66 -18.16 -15.73 -17.42
N CYS A 67 -18.45 -14.82 -18.35
CA CYS A 67 -18.84 -15.19 -19.72
C CYS A 67 -17.79 -16.04 -20.45
N LEU A 68 -16.54 -16.02 -19.98
CA LEU A 68 -15.46 -16.85 -20.49
C LEU A 68 -15.68 -18.34 -20.19
N ASP A 69 -16.35 -18.67 -19.08
CA ASP A 69 -16.62 -20.05 -18.69
C ASP A 69 -17.49 -20.76 -19.76
N GLU A 70 -18.44 -20.04 -20.33
CA GLU A 70 -19.37 -20.52 -21.35
C GLU A 70 -18.95 -20.13 -22.79
N GLY A 71 -17.93 -19.28 -22.95
CA GLY A 71 -17.47 -18.80 -24.24
C GLY A 71 -18.45 -17.86 -24.96
N ILE A 72 -19.29 -17.13 -24.21
CA ILE A 72 -20.37 -16.29 -24.75
C ILE A 72 -20.15 -14.78 -24.56
N CYS A 73 -18.90 -14.35 -24.29
CA CYS A 73 -18.60 -12.95 -24.02
C CYS A 73 -18.99 -11.97 -25.14
N ASP A 74 -19.09 -12.44 -26.38
CA ASP A 74 -19.53 -11.65 -27.53
C ASP A 74 -21.06 -11.39 -27.53
N VAL A 75 -21.82 -12.21 -26.80
CA VAL A 75 -23.29 -12.09 -26.66
C VAL A 75 -23.67 -11.46 -25.32
N SER A 76 -23.01 -11.88 -24.23
CA SER A 76 -23.25 -11.38 -22.87
C SER A 76 -21.94 -11.25 -22.11
N SER A 77 -21.43 -10.02 -21.98
CA SER A 77 -20.13 -9.72 -21.37
C SER A 77 -20.22 -9.55 -19.83
N TYR A 78 -20.64 -10.59 -19.12
CA TYR A 78 -20.68 -10.58 -17.64
C TYR A 78 -19.38 -11.12 -17.04
N ARG A 79 -18.98 -10.53 -15.90
CA ARG A 79 -17.84 -10.94 -15.09
C ARG A 79 -18.02 -10.45 -13.66
N VAL A 80 -17.84 -11.34 -12.69
CA VAL A 80 -17.83 -10.98 -11.26
C VAL A 80 -16.40 -10.75 -10.82
N LYS A 81 -16.16 -9.62 -10.15
CA LYS A 81 -14.85 -9.24 -9.61
C LYS A 81 -14.90 -9.05 -8.11
N THR A 82 -13.78 -9.31 -7.46
CA THR A 82 -13.54 -9.00 -6.05
C THR A 82 -12.31 -8.10 -5.91
N ALA A 83 -12.14 -7.49 -4.74
CA ALA A 83 -10.91 -6.82 -4.36
C ALA A 83 -9.80 -7.81 -3.93
N TRP A 84 -10.11 -9.10 -3.83
CA TRP A 84 -9.12 -10.15 -3.57
C TRP A 84 -8.41 -10.57 -4.87
N SER A 85 -7.09 -10.69 -4.80
CA SER A 85 -6.23 -11.35 -5.79
C SER A 85 -5.28 -12.28 -5.03
N SER A 86 -4.70 -13.32 -5.67
CA SER A 86 -3.60 -14.09 -5.04
C SER A 86 -2.38 -13.22 -4.78
N ASP A 87 -2.40 -12.05 -5.36
CA ASP A 87 -1.71 -10.87 -4.95
C ASP A 87 -2.30 -10.38 -3.60
N ILE A 88 -2.00 -11.14 -2.54
CA ILE A 88 -1.56 -10.51 -1.28
C ILE A 88 -0.28 -9.75 -1.65
N LEU A 89 -0.50 -8.66 -2.37
CA LEU A 89 0.45 -7.77 -2.99
C LEU A 89 1.42 -7.31 -1.94
N ALA A 90 2.57 -6.83 -2.39
CA ALA A 90 3.30 -5.86 -1.62
C ALA A 90 2.28 -4.92 -0.93
N LEU A 91 2.13 -5.00 0.39
CA LEU A 91 1.31 -4.02 1.08
C LEU A 91 2.27 -2.88 1.33
N ASP A 92 2.24 -1.90 0.43
CA ASP A 92 2.93 -0.63 0.54
C ASP A 92 1.94 0.40 1.11
N GLY A 93 2.07 0.62 2.41
CA GLY A 93 1.38 1.72 3.08
C GLY A 93 2.30 2.93 3.17
N TYR A 94 1.75 4.14 3.12
CA TYR A 94 2.51 5.31 3.52
C TYR A 94 1.78 6.18 4.52
N LEU A 95 2.56 6.84 5.38
CA LEU A 95 2.10 7.87 6.30
C LEU A 95 2.93 9.12 6.05
N ILE A 96 2.28 10.28 6.01
CA ILE A 96 2.96 11.57 6.00
C ILE A 96 2.83 12.19 7.39
N SER A 97 3.95 12.60 7.98
CA SER A 97 3.97 13.31 9.25
C SER A 97 3.19 14.63 9.19
N LYS A 98 2.85 15.19 10.35
CA LYS A 98 2.53 16.61 10.46
C LYS A 98 3.74 17.48 10.05
N THR A 99 3.51 18.76 9.80
CA THR A 99 4.61 19.72 9.72
C THR A 99 5.27 19.86 11.08
N ILE A 100 6.59 19.75 11.10
CA ILE A 100 7.41 19.90 12.29
C ILE A 100 8.29 21.14 12.11
N ASP A 101 8.32 22.00 13.13
CA ASP A 101 9.17 23.18 13.22
C ASP A 101 10.42 22.81 14.03
N THR A 102 11.61 23.02 13.47
CA THR A 102 12.87 22.77 14.19
C THR A 102 13.14 23.79 15.29
N GLY A 103 12.48 24.95 15.24
CA GLY A 103 12.77 26.11 16.10
C GLY A 103 13.91 27.00 15.58
N GLU A 104 14.65 26.54 14.57
CA GLU A 104 15.84 27.23 14.05
C GLU A 104 15.44 28.24 12.98
N ALA A 105 15.44 29.52 13.33
CA ALA A 105 15.02 30.60 12.44
C ALA A 105 15.90 30.71 11.17
N GLY A 106 17.18 30.37 11.28
CA GLY A 106 18.13 30.29 10.15
C GLY A 106 18.04 28.98 9.35
N GLY A 107 17.14 28.07 9.75
CA GLY A 107 17.10 26.70 9.27
C GLY A 107 18.04 25.78 10.03
N ALA A 108 17.79 24.46 9.93
CA ALA A 108 18.58 23.44 10.61
C ALA A 108 19.43 22.64 9.62
N ALA A 109 20.46 21.96 10.14
CA ALA A 109 21.16 20.90 9.44
C ALA A 109 20.59 19.54 9.86
N PHE A 110 20.09 18.77 8.90
CA PHE A 110 19.45 17.47 9.16
C PHE A 110 20.51 16.36 9.06
N ASN A 111 20.69 15.60 10.14
CA ASN A 111 21.81 14.66 10.28
C ASN A 111 21.41 13.23 9.85
N TYR A 112 20.35 12.69 10.45
CA TYR A 112 19.87 11.35 10.14
C TYR A 112 18.39 11.18 10.48
N ILE A 113 17.79 10.17 9.86
CA ILE A 113 16.47 9.63 10.22
C ILE A 113 16.61 8.17 10.64
N LEU A 114 15.92 7.78 11.70
CA LEU A 114 15.77 6.39 12.13
C LEU A 114 14.35 6.14 12.63
N TRP A 115 14.02 4.88 12.83
CA TRP A 115 12.74 4.47 13.37
C TRP A 115 12.92 3.39 14.43
N ARG A 116 11.93 3.24 15.32
CA ARG A 116 11.84 2.15 16.30
C ARG A 116 10.57 1.35 16.08
N GLY A 117 10.64 0.06 16.36
CA GLY A 117 9.55 -0.89 16.19
C GLY A 117 10.06 -2.25 15.74
N ASP A 118 9.25 -2.98 14.99
CA ASP A 118 9.53 -4.34 14.54
C ASP A 118 9.28 -4.48 13.04
N LEU A 119 10.18 -5.16 12.31
CA LEU A 119 9.95 -5.51 10.92
C LEU A 119 8.90 -6.62 10.77
N GLY A 120 8.61 -7.39 11.82
CA GLY A 120 7.65 -8.48 11.83
C GLY A 120 8.17 -9.74 11.13
N GLN A 121 8.57 -9.63 9.85
CA GLN A 121 9.14 -10.70 9.04
C GLN A 121 10.30 -10.20 8.18
N THR A 122 11.28 -11.07 7.93
CA THR A 122 12.43 -10.78 7.07
C THR A 122 11.96 -10.37 5.67
N GLY A 123 12.61 -9.34 5.10
CA GLY A 123 12.27 -8.79 3.78
C GLY A 123 11.29 -7.62 3.83
N ASN A 124 10.56 -7.42 4.94
CA ASN A 124 9.85 -6.16 5.16
C ASN A 124 10.84 -5.00 5.26
N THR A 125 10.43 -3.83 4.79
CA THR A 125 11.26 -2.62 4.85
C THR A 125 10.46 -1.41 5.31
N VAL A 126 11.14 -0.48 5.97
CA VAL A 126 10.61 0.82 6.33
C VAL A 126 11.52 1.87 5.71
N LYS A 127 10.95 2.73 4.87
CA LYS A 127 11.69 3.71 4.08
C LYS A 127 11.13 5.11 4.30
N PHE A 128 11.96 6.11 4.04
CA PHE A 128 11.56 7.50 4.24
C PHE A 128 11.88 8.36 3.02
N GLN A 129 11.04 9.35 2.80
CA GLN A 129 11.39 10.57 2.08
C GLN A 129 11.26 11.75 3.04
N LEU A 130 12.13 12.72 2.89
CA LEU A 130 12.12 13.95 3.69
C LEU A 130 11.73 15.13 2.79
N ALA A 131 10.95 16.05 3.32
CA ALA A 131 10.61 17.28 2.65
C ALA A 131 10.87 18.45 3.61
N THR A 132 11.58 19.46 3.14
CA THR A 132 12.01 20.61 3.94
C THR A 132 11.66 21.93 3.26
N SER A 133 11.38 22.97 4.04
CA SER A 133 11.02 24.31 3.54
C SER A 133 11.23 25.37 4.63
N ASN A 134 11.42 26.62 4.23
CA ASN A 134 11.32 27.77 5.15
C ASN A 134 9.88 28.24 5.38
N CYS A 135 8.92 27.68 4.64
CA CYS A 135 7.51 28.01 4.74
C CYS A 135 6.75 26.94 5.53
N LEU A 136 5.93 27.33 6.50
CA LEU A 136 5.10 26.41 7.30
C LEU A 136 4.19 25.54 6.42
N ASN A 137 3.74 26.07 5.28
CA ASN A 137 2.89 25.38 4.33
C ASN A 137 3.65 24.61 3.22
N GLY A 138 4.98 24.63 3.21
CA GLY A 138 5.79 23.89 2.23
C GLY A 138 5.80 24.51 0.84
N ALA A 139 5.35 25.76 0.71
CA ALA A 139 5.56 26.54 -0.49
C ALA A 139 7.07 26.79 -0.71
N ILE A 140 7.40 27.26 -1.92
CA ILE A 140 8.75 27.74 -2.21
C ILE A 140 9.00 29.05 -1.48
N ASP A 141 10.24 29.25 -1.06
CA ASP A 141 10.73 30.52 -0.53
C ASP A 141 11.07 31.45 -1.71
N SER A 142 10.27 32.51 -1.95
CA SER A 142 10.55 33.48 -3.00
C SER A 142 11.71 34.38 -2.57
N THR A 143 12.78 34.44 -3.38
CA THR A 143 14.02 35.19 -3.10
C THR A 143 13.89 36.72 -3.21
N THR A 144 12.67 37.28 -3.15
CA THR A 144 12.41 38.72 -3.32
C THR A 144 11.72 39.40 -2.13
N ALA A 145 12.17 39.15 -0.89
CA ALA A 145 12.29 40.19 0.14
C ALA A 145 12.83 39.62 1.45
N GLY A 146 13.60 40.45 2.17
CA GLY A 146 13.73 40.31 3.61
C GLY A 146 12.36 40.32 4.28
N ASP A 147 12.32 39.81 5.51
CA ASP A 147 11.22 40.06 6.44
C ASP A 147 9.80 39.63 6.00
N GLY A 148 9.68 38.60 5.13
CA GLY A 148 8.38 38.02 4.79
C GLY A 148 8.36 37.15 3.55
N ALA A 149 9.18 36.08 3.50
CA ALA A 149 9.17 35.06 2.46
C ALA A 149 7.74 34.67 2.08
N ALA A 150 7.32 35.02 0.86
CA ALA A 150 5.93 34.87 0.44
C ALA A 150 5.58 33.38 0.31
N CYS A 151 5.04 32.82 1.39
CA CYS A 151 4.56 31.45 1.51
C CYS A 151 3.29 31.21 0.64
N ASN A 152 3.22 31.71 -0.60
CA ASN A 152 1.97 31.82 -1.36
C ASN A 152 2.04 31.42 -2.85
N GLU A 153 3.20 31.26 -3.48
CA GLU A 153 3.28 31.10 -4.95
C GLU A 153 3.35 29.65 -5.47
N SER A 154 3.11 28.61 -4.67
CA SER A 154 3.23 27.22 -5.16
C SER A 154 2.39 26.20 -4.41
N ILE A 155 2.21 25.03 -5.03
CA ILE A 155 1.62 23.86 -4.39
C ILE A 155 2.46 23.55 -3.14
N GLY A 156 1.86 23.63 -1.96
CA GLY A 156 2.54 23.42 -0.68
C GLY A 156 2.85 21.94 -0.41
N TRP A 157 2.83 21.55 0.87
CA TRP A 157 2.88 20.15 1.26
C TRP A 157 1.62 19.39 0.76
N GLY A 158 1.65 18.85 -0.45
CA GLY A 158 0.48 18.16 -1.03
C GLY A 158 0.47 18.09 -2.55
N GLY A 159 1.38 18.78 -3.24
CA GLY A 159 1.62 18.57 -4.66
C GLY A 159 2.64 17.47 -4.91
N SER A 160 2.47 16.72 -6.00
CA SER A 160 3.56 15.91 -6.55
C SER A 160 4.67 16.83 -7.04
N LYS A 161 5.68 17.06 -6.21
CA LYS A 161 6.90 17.79 -6.57
C LYS A 161 8.05 16.81 -6.79
N ALA A 162 8.77 16.99 -7.89
CA ALA A 162 9.95 16.18 -8.21
C ALA A 162 11.22 16.67 -7.50
N SER A 163 11.30 17.95 -7.14
CA SER A 163 12.47 18.59 -6.53
C SER A 163 12.11 19.92 -5.84
N GLY A 164 13.07 20.48 -5.09
CA GLY A 164 12.98 21.78 -4.44
C GLY A 164 12.22 21.78 -3.11
N ASP A 165 12.03 22.98 -2.55
CA ASP A 165 11.33 23.18 -1.28
C ASP A 165 9.94 22.54 -1.30
N GLY A 166 9.63 21.79 -0.24
CA GLY A 166 8.35 21.11 -0.14
C GLY A 166 8.29 19.72 -0.77
N ALA A 167 9.28 19.33 -1.59
CA ALA A 167 9.30 18.03 -2.26
C ALA A 167 9.76 16.92 -1.30
N PHE A 168 9.09 15.77 -1.34
CA PHE A 168 9.53 14.57 -0.65
C PHE A 168 10.65 13.92 -1.46
N LEU A 169 11.88 13.99 -0.96
CA LEU A 169 13.08 13.48 -1.61
C LEU A 169 13.73 12.38 -0.77
N GLY A 170 14.35 11.42 -1.45
CA GLY A 170 15.20 10.41 -0.83
C GLY A 170 16.68 10.76 -0.89
N SER A 171 17.53 9.79 -0.55
CA SER A 171 19.00 9.93 -0.45
C SER A 171 19.72 10.44 -1.71
N GLY A 172 19.10 10.30 -2.89
CA GLY A 172 19.62 10.85 -4.16
C GLY A 172 19.09 12.24 -4.54
N GLY A 173 18.33 12.91 -3.67
CA GLY A 173 17.69 14.20 -3.98
C GLY A 173 16.54 14.08 -5.00
N THR A 174 15.98 12.89 -5.18
CA THR A 174 14.90 12.62 -6.14
C THR A 174 13.61 12.20 -5.44
N SER A 175 12.48 12.49 -6.06
CA SER A 175 11.15 12.07 -5.56
C SER A 175 10.86 10.57 -5.73
N VAL A 176 11.76 9.81 -6.36
CA VAL A 176 11.66 8.36 -6.55
C VAL A 176 12.59 7.57 -5.63
N GLY A 177 13.61 8.21 -5.06
CA GLY A 177 14.53 7.59 -4.13
C GLY A 177 14.01 7.58 -2.69
N TYR A 178 14.74 6.88 -1.81
CA TYR A 178 14.42 6.77 -0.39
C TYR A 178 15.66 6.91 0.50
N TYR A 179 15.42 7.30 1.75
CA TYR A 179 16.31 7.02 2.88
C TYR A 179 15.90 5.67 3.49
N GLU A 180 16.82 4.72 3.56
CA GLU A 180 16.54 3.34 3.96
C GLU A 180 17.34 2.94 5.19
N PRO A 181 16.83 3.22 6.40
CA PRO A 181 17.35 2.63 7.64
C PRO A 181 17.40 1.10 7.54
N ASN A 182 18.58 0.51 7.74
CA ASN A 182 18.78 -0.94 7.65
C ASN A 182 18.31 -1.68 8.92
N GLY A 183 17.05 -1.45 9.30
CA GLY A 183 16.41 -2.02 10.48
C GLY A 183 16.10 -0.99 11.58
N PRO A 184 15.38 -1.41 12.62
CA PRO A 184 14.98 -0.55 13.72
C PRO A 184 16.21 -0.08 14.53
N GLY A 185 16.24 1.20 14.88
CA GLY A 185 17.32 1.84 15.63
C GLY A 185 18.58 2.14 14.82
N ILE A 186 18.62 1.79 13.53
CA ILE A 186 19.77 2.05 12.65
C ILE A 186 19.55 3.37 11.89
N PRO A 187 20.46 4.36 11.98
CA PRO A 187 20.29 5.63 11.29
C PRO A 187 20.58 5.55 9.78
N ALA A 188 19.74 6.20 8.98
CA ALA A 188 20.04 6.57 7.60
C ALA A 188 20.46 8.05 7.56
N VAL A 189 21.64 8.32 6.99
CA VAL A 189 22.19 9.67 6.86
C VAL A 189 21.33 10.49 5.88
N ILE A 190 20.97 11.71 6.29
CA ILE A 190 20.22 12.64 5.44
C ILE A 190 21.20 13.42 4.57
N ASP A 191 20.84 13.62 3.31
CA ASP A 191 21.67 14.39 2.38
C ASP A 191 21.55 15.89 2.65
N ALA A 192 22.65 16.48 3.09
CA ALA A 192 22.79 17.90 3.39
C ALA A 192 22.48 18.80 2.18
N LEU A 193 22.68 18.34 0.94
CA LEU A 193 22.48 19.15 -0.26
C LEU A 193 21.01 19.50 -0.50
N ASN A 194 20.09 18.63 -0.07
CA ASN A 194 18.67 18.76 -0.39
C ASN A 194 17.84 19.33 0.76
N HIS A 195 18.34 19.24 2.00
CA HIS A 195 17.51 19.47 3.18
C HIS A 195 17.99 20.57 4.12
N ASN A 196 19.26 20.96 4.07
CA ASN A 196 19.82 21.92 5.03
C ASN A 196 19.32 23.36 4.84
N ASN A 197 19.47 24.16 5.90
CA ASN A 197 19.09 25.57 5.96
C ASN A 197 17.58 25.77 5.75
N LYS A 198 16.79 24.80 6.25
CA LYS A 198 15.32 24.84 6.24
C LYS A 198 14.78 24.65 7.65
N ARG A 199 13.76 25.45 8.01
CA ARG A 199 13.16 25.45 9.36
C ARG A 199 12.08 24.39 9.55
N TYR A 200 11.25 24.17 8.54
CA TYR A 200 10.14 23.24 8.62
C TYR A 200 10.44 21.97 7.86
N TYR A 201 10.01 20.83 8.40
CA TYR A 201 10.12 19.55 7.71
C TYR A 201 8.89 18.67 7.89
N ARG A 202 8.76 17.71 6.96
CA ARG A 202 7.85 16.57 7.01
C ARG A 202 8.61 15.33 6.55
N TYR A 203 8.25 14.17 7.08
CA TYR A 203 8.68 12.89 6.52
C TYR A 203 7.48 12.13 5.95
N LYS A 204 7.71 11.41 4.87
CA LYS A 204 6.82 10.41 4.32
C LYS A 204 7.45 9.05 4.57
N MET A 205 6.79 8.25 5.40
CA MET A 205 7.21 6.91 5.75
C MET A 205 6.47 5.91 4.87
N PHE A 206 7.20 4.93 4.35
CA PHE A 206 6.68 3.82 3.57
C PHE A 206 6.89 2.53 4.37
N LEU A 207 5.86 1.71 4.46
CA LEU A 207 5.86 0.40 5.09
C LEU A 207 5.65 -0.61 3.96
N ASP A 208 6.73 -1.25 3.54
CA ASP A 208 6.69 -2.18 2.41
C ASP A 208 6.81 -3.61 2.95
N ARG A 209 5.75 -4.38 2.74
CA ARG A 209 5.73 -5.81 3.03
C ARG A 209 5.72 -6.58 1.71
N PRO A 210 6.81 -7.24 1.27
CA PRO A 210 6.84 -7.95 -0.01
C PRO A 210 5.86 -9.12 -0.08
N THR A 211 5.52 -9.52 -1.31
CA THR A 211 4.66 -10.68 -1.58
C THR A 211 5.18 -11.92 -0.84
N GLY A 212 4.27 -12.64 -0.19
CA GLY A 212 4.58 -13.83 0.60
C GLY A 212 4.74 -13.58 2.10
N ASN A 213 5.05 -12.36 2.54
CA ASN A 213 5.03 -12.01 3.96
C ASN A 213 3.59 -11.82 4.46
N THR A 214 3.28 -12.24 5.68
CA THR A 214 1.94 -12.19 6.31
C THR A 214 1.86 -11.26 7.52
N ILE A 215 3.00 -10.85 8.06
CA ILE A 215 3.12 -9.91 9.18
C ILE A 215 3.68 -8.60 8.60
N SER A 216 3.02 -7.48 8.88
CA SER A 216 3.45 -6.15 8.42
C SER A 216 4.46 -5.55 9.39
N PRO A 217 5.37 -4.66 8.94
CA PRO A 217 6.22 -3.92 9.85
C PRO A 217 5.37 -3.00 10.74
N VAL A 218 5.82 -2.80 11.97
CA VAL A 218 5.21 -1.91 12.97
C VAL A 218 6.23 -0.84 13.32
N VAL A 219 5.85 0.43 13.17
CA VAL A 219 6.67 1.58 13.55
C VAL A 219 6.02 2.26 14.75
N GLU A 220 6.77 2.36 15.84
CA GLU A 220 6.35 2.99 17.09
C GLU A 220 6.79 4.45 17.17
N ASP A 221 8.00 4.74 16.66
CA ASP A 221 8.61 6.06 16.75
C ASP A 221 9.47 6.33 15.50
N VAL A 222 9.49 7.59 15.08
CA VAL A 222 10.35 8.10 14.00
C VAL A 222 11.17 9.24 14.58
N VAL A 223 12.49 9.07 14.56
CA VAL A 223 13.43 10.04 15.10
C VAL A 223 14.18 10.68 13.95
N VAL A 224 14.00 11.99 13.79
CA VAL A 224 14.82 12.83 12.93
C VAL A 224 15.76 13.63 13.82
N ASN A 225 17.06 13.53 13.56
CA ASN A 225 18.07 14.30 14.27
C ASN A 225 18.49 15.51 13.43
N TRP A 226 18.53 16.69 14.06
CA TRP A 226 19.01 17.92 13.44
C TRP A 226 19.90 18.71 14.41
N SER A 227 20.72 19.60 13.88
CA SER A 227 21.45 20.62 14.64
C SER A 227 21.05 22.03 14.20
N PRO A 228 21.20 23.03 15.10
CA PRO A 228 21.17 24.44 14.74
C PRO A 228 22.20 24.81 13.66
#